data_AF-A0A8J7H7U2-F1
#
_entry.id   AF-A0A8J7H7U2-F1
#
_cell.length_a   1.000
_cell.length_b   1.000
_cell.length_c   1.000
_cell.angle_alpha   90.00
_cell.angle_beta   90.00
_cell.angle_gamma   90.00
#
_symmetry.space_group_name_H-M   'P 1'
#
loop_
_entity.id
_entity.type
_entity.pdbx_description
1 polymer ?
#
loop_
_entity_poly.entity_id
_entity_poly.type
_entity_poly.pdbx_seq_one_letter_code
_entity_poly.pdbx_strand_id
1 'polypeptide(L)' 'MRYRREDANGDYTFGQGDSTWLINSPEAVAQAVKTRFELWYGQWFLDTAEGTPWLQSVLGKQRPETYNLA' A
#
# COMPACT_ATOMS: atom_id res chain seq x y z
N MET A 1 -11.19 -5.68 11.25
CA MET A 1 -10.77 -5.53 9.84
C MET A 1 -11.09 -6.77 9.03
N ARG A 2 -11.45 -6.60 7.76
CA ARG A 2 -11.74 -7.71 6.85
C ARG A 2 -11.24 -7.37 5.46
N TYR A 3 -10.32 -8.18 4.94
CA TYR A 3 -9.74 -8.04 3.60
C TYR A 3 -9.97 -9.33 2.81
N ARG A 4 -10.09 -9.24 1.49
CA ARG A 4 -10.13 -10.42 0.63
C ARG A 4 -8.71 -10.95 0.47
N ARG A 5 -8.53 -12.25 0.65
CA ARG A 5 -7.23 -12.91 0.51
C ARG A 5 -6.73 -12.79 -0.93
N GLU A 6 -5.46 -12.40 -1.06
CA GLU A 6 -4.71 -12.43 -2.30
C GLU A 6 -4.01 -13.78 -2.50
N ASP A 7 -3.84 -14.22 -3.74
CA ASP A 7 -2.97 -15.33 -4.08
C ASP A 7 -1.49 -14.90 -4.12
N ALA A 8 -0.61 -15.81 -4.54
CA ALA A 8 0.83 -15.53 -4.61
C ALA A 8 1.20 -14.40 -5.61
N ASN A 9 0.32 -14.08 -6.56
CA ASN A 9 0.52 -13.02 -7.54
C ASN A 9 -0.11 -11.69 -7.11
N GLY A 10 -0.83 -11.66 -5.98
CA GLY A 10 -1.55 -10.48 -5.52
C GLY A 10 -2.99 -10.39 -6.04
N ASP A 11 -3.50 -11.41 -6.73
CA ASP A 11 -4.86 -11.40 -7.26
C ASP A 11 -5.86 -11.82 -6.19
N TYR A 12 -7.05 -11.21 -6.20
CA TYR A 12 -8.11 -11.62 -5.29
C TYR A 12 -8.57 -13.04 -5.55
N THR A 13 -8.59 -13.83 -4.49
CA THR A 13 -9.11 -15.20 -4.51
C THR A 13 -10.62 -15.21 -4.32
N PHE A 14 -11.30 -16.18 -4.95
CA PHE A 14 -12.74 -16.40 -4.85
C PHE A 14 -13.05 -17.90 -4.71
N GLY A 15 -14.26 -18.23 -4.27
CA GLY A 15 -14.75 -19.61 -4.26
C GLY A 15 -14.24 -20.50 -3.11
N GLN A 16 -13.63 -19.93 -2.07
CA GLN A 16 -13.11 -20.68 -0.91
C GLN A 16 -13.93 -20.48 0.37
N GLY A 17 -15.19 -20.08 0.25
CA GLY A 17 -16.07 -19.83 1.41
C GLY A 17 -15.47 -18.78 2.35
N ASP A 18 -15.44 -19.09 3.65
CA ASP A 18 -14.87 -18.20 4.66
C ASP A 18 -13.36 -17.98 4.49
N SER A 19 -12.64 -18.96 3.93
CA SER A 19 -11.20 -18.87 3.70
C SER A 19 -10.80 -17.82 2.64
N THR A 20 -11.76 -17.34 1.85
CA THR A 20 -11.59 -16.20 0.93
C THR A 20 -11.29 -14.88 1.67
N TRP A 21 -11.51 -14.81 2.99
CA TRP A 21 -11.33 -13.60 3.78
C TRP A 21 -10.21 -13.73 4.82
N LEU A 22 -9.50 -12.64 5.02
CA LEU A 22 -8.65 -12.39 6.19
C LEU A 22 -9.48 -11.56 7.18
N ILE A 23 -9.81 -12.11 8.33
CA ILE A 23 -10.70 -11.48 9.32
C ILE A 23 -9.94 -11.29 10.62
N ASN A 24 -9.79 -10.04 11.04
CA ASN A 24 -9.16 -9.65 12.31
C ASN A 24 -7.83 -10.35 12.58
N SER A 25 -7.00 -10.52 11.54
CA SER A 25 -5.75 -11.27 11.60
C SER A 25 -4.54 -10.40 11.21
N PRO A 26 -3.31 -10.79 11.61
CA PRO A 26 -2.09 -10.08 11.21
C PRO A 26 -1.92 -9.97 9.70
N GLU A 27 -2.33 -10.98 8.94
CA GLU A 27 -2.23 -10.99 7.48
C GLU A 27 -3.11 -9.91 6.85
N ALA A 28 -4.29 -9.64 7.45
CA ALA A 28 -5.13 -8.55 6.99
C ALA A 28 -4.43 -7.18 7.20
N VAL A 29 -3.70 -7.01 8.31
CA VAL A 29 -2.87 -5.81 8.58
C VAL A 29 -1.75 -5.70 7.57
N ALA A 30 -1.04 -6.80 7.32
CA ALA A 30 0.03 -6.84 6.33
C ALA A 30 -0.48 -6.43 4.93
N GLN A 31 -1.64 -6.94 4.50
CA GLN A 31 -2.23 -6.58 3.21
C GLN A 31 -2.66 -5.10 3.17
N ALA A 32 -3.23 -4.56 4.24
CA ALA A 32 -3.56 -3.14 4.32
C ALA A 32 -2.31 -2.24 4.19
N VAL A 33 -1.22 -2.60 4.87
CA VAL A 33 0.06 -1.87 4.78
C VAL A 33 0.67 -1.99 3.39
N LYS A 34 0.68 -3.19 2.80
CA LYS A 34 1.16 -3.43 1.43
C LYS A 34 0.43 -2.54 0.43
N THR A 35 -0.90 -2.57 0.42
CA THR A 35 -1.71 -1.78 -0.52
C THR A 35 -1.50 -0.27 -0.35
N ARG A 36 -1.26 0.23 0.88
CA ARG A 36 -0.92 1.64 1.12
C ARG A 36 0.41 2.04 0.49
N PHE A 37 1.42 1.18 0.59
CA PHE A 37 2.73 1.40 -0.04
C PHE A 37 2.67 1.28 -1.56
N GLU A 38 1.82 0.43 -2.10
CA GLU A 38 1.66 0.24 -3.55
C GLU A 38 0.84 1.34 -4.23
N LEU A 39 -0.01 2.06 -3.50
CA LEU A 39 -0.70 3.24 -4.03
C LEU A 39 0.25 4.42 -4.09
N TRP A 40 0.54 4.94 -5.29
CA TRP A 40 1.40 6.10 -5.48
C TRP A 40 0.65 7.41 -5.22
N TYR A 41 1.36 8.40 -4.68
CA TYR A 41 0.79 9.73 -4.46
C TYR A 41 0.21 10.32 -5.75
N GLY A 42 -1.05 10.73 -5.71
CA GLY A 42 -1.78 11.30 -6.85
C GLY A 42 -2.31 10.29 -7.86
N GLN A 43 -2.13 8.98 -7.63
CA GLN A 43 -2.62 7.94 -8.54
C GLN A 43 -4.15 7.78 -8.49
N TRP A 44 -4.78 8.06 -7.35
CA TRP A 44 -6.22 7.94 -7.20
C TRP A 44 -6.94 9.18 -7.75
N PHE A 45 -7.81 8.97 -8.75
CA PHE A 45 -8.45 10.09 -9.45
C PHE A 45 -9.47 10.86 -8.60
N LEU A 46 -10.07 10.24 -7.58
CA LEU A 46 -11.07 10.89 -6.73
C LEU A 46 -10.44 11.77 -5.66
N ASP A 47 -9.25 11.39 -5.19
CA ASP A 47 -8.45 12.18 -4.26
C ASP A 47 -6.96 12.04 -4.60
N THR A 48 -6.41 13.11 -5.17
CA THR A 48 -5.01 13.15 -5.60
C THR A 48 -4.05 13.47 -4.44
N ALA A 49 -4.56 13.74 -3.23
CA ALA A 49 -3.74 13.85 -2.03
C ALA A 49 -3.43 12.48 -1.40
N GLU A 50 -4.07 11.39 -1.87
CA GLU A 50 -3.82 10.04 -1.38
C GLU A 50 -2.64 9.35 -2.06
N GLY A 51 -2.13 8.32 -1.38
CA GLY A 51 -1.00 7.49 -1.82
C GLY A 51 0.33 7.84 -1.17
N THR A 52 1.34 7.02 -1.42
CA THR A 52 2.68 7.17 -0.84
C THR A 52 3.55 8.06 -1.75
N PRO A 53 4.12 9.17 -1.24
CA PRO A 53 4.90 10.15 -2.02
C PRO A 53 6.34 9.68 -2.25
N TRP A 54 6.48 8.53 -2.92
CA TRP A 54 7.76 7.87 -3.15
C TRP A 54 8.75 8.80 -3.83
N LEU A 55 8.44 9.37 -4.99
CA LEU A 55 9.38 10.21 -5.75
C LEU A 55 9.63 11.59 -5.09
N GLN A 56 8.64 12.10 -4.37
CA GLN A 56 8.64 13.47 -3.86
C GLN A 56 9.41 13.60 -2.54
N SER A 57 9.39 12.55 -1.71
CA SER A 57 9.85 12.68 -0.32
C SER A 57 10.56 11.45 0.25
N VAL A 58 10.40 10.26 -0.35
CA VAL A 58 10.91 9.02 0.27
C VAL A 58 12.09 8.42 -0.49
N LEU A 59 11.98 8.32 -1.82
CA LEU A 59 12.97 7.74 -2.73
C LEU A 59 13.47 8.82 -3.70
N GLY A 60 14.74 8.70 -4.11
CA GLY A 60 15.37 9.62 -5.06
C GLY A 60 16.49 10.46 -4.46
N LYS A 61 17.24 11.15 -5.31
CA LYS A 61 18.34 12.01 -4.88
C LYS A 61 17.77 13.26 -4.24
N GLN A 62 17.98 13.42 -2.94
CA GLN A 62 17.56 14.64 -2.24
C GLN A 62 18.28 15.86 -2.80
N ARG A 63 17.59 17.01 -2.80
CA ARG A 63 18.20 18.28 -3.20
C ARG A 63 19.33 18.59 -2.22
N PRO A 64 20.50 19.09 -2.68
CA PRO A 64 21.65 19.32 -1.82
C PRO A 64 21.37 20.23 -0.63
N GLU A 65 20.33 21.08 -0.70
CA GLU A 65 19.93 21.97 0.39
C GLU A 65 19.41 21.25 1.64
N THR A 66 18.89 20.01 1.54
CA THR A 66 18.50 19.22 2.72
C THR A 66 19.67 18.47 3.35
N TYR A 67 20.80 18.28 2.64
CA TYR A 67 21.99 17.62 3.20
C TYR A 67 22.77 18.52 4.15
N ASN A 68 22.75 19.84 3.94
CA ASN A 68 23.52 20.79 4.73
C ASN A 68 22.91 21.12 6.11
N LEU A 69 21.80 20.47 6.48
CA LEU A 69 21.08 20.69 7.74
C LEU A 69 21.12 19.46 8.68
N ALA A 70 21.84 18.40 8.32
CA ALA A 70 22.03 17.19 9.13
C ALA A 70 23.45 17.06 9.66
#